data_AF-A0A061DAM8-F1
#
_entry.id   AF-A0A061DAM8-F1
#
_cell.length_a   1.000
_cell.length_b   1.000
_cell.length_c   1.000
_cell.angle_alpha   90.00
_cell.angle_beta   90.00
_cell.angle_gamma   90.00
#
_symmetry.space_group_name_H-M   'P 1'
#
loop_
_entity.id
_entity.type
_entity.pdbx_description
1 polymer ?
#
loop_
_entity_poly.entity_id
_entity_poly.type
_entity_poly.pdbx_seq_one_letter_code
_entity_poly.pdbx_strand_id
1 'polypeptide(L)'
;MVYKSLTDIPRNVKEGIDWLIALRGTDAETNFNAMGVALHKLLADKPVGTMKVPALENVKQISKQFMEQTQLSSYGFVREMISRYNKRMSKRKPCFLYKSFIRGDQDECHYMNVVKAHNVTAELMSAQMTGITSSCERFLGHIRNPGKYKSAYSPEATWQASCAQDPEGCAVIFVGIAPMLYAGIICLWLASAPPLLRWSETTDNTHLRIVMKELGYVVPECLDGLTRLHVREALRDMHHRLLDVVYDMAGFWAFY
;
A
#
# COMPACT_ATOMS: atom_id res chain seq x y z
N MET A 1 6.48 -18.37 -7.88
CA MET A 1 5.29 -18.43 -8.75
C MET A 1 5.14 -17.05 -9.36
N VAL A 2 4.84 -16.95 -10.65
CA VAL A 2 4.57 -15.65 -11.32
C VAL A 2 3.08 -15.57 -11.56
N TYR A 3 2.43 -14.52 -11.08
CA TYR A 3 1.01 -14.25 -11.26
C TYR A 3 0.71 -13.92 -12.72
N LYS A 4 -0.42 -14.42 -13.21
CA LYS A 4 -0.82 -14.27 -14.63
C LYS A 4 -1.99 -13.31 -14.78
N SER A 5 -2.59 -12.87 -13.67
CA SER A 5 -3.72 -11.96 -13.66
C SER A 5 -3.57 -10.90 -12.57
N LEU A 6 -4.02 -9.67 -12.83
CA LEU A 6 -4.18 -8.64 -11.79
C LEU A 6 -5.27 -9.01 -10.77
N THR A 7 -6.06 -10.06 -11.01
CA THR A 7 -6.96 -10.63 -10.00
C THR A 7 -6.25 -11.53 -8.99
N ASP A 8 -5.00 -11.92 -9.27
CA ASP A 8 -4.17 -12.64 -8.30
C ASP A 8 -3.71 -11.65 -7.22
N ILE A 9 -4.00 -11.97 -5.96
CA ILE A 9 -3.85 -11.02 -4.84
C ILE A 9 -2.39 -10.98 -4.36
N PRO A 10 -1.75 -9.80 -4.30
CA PRO A 10 -0.43 -9.63 -3.69
C PRO A 10 -0.38 -10.08 -2.23
N ARG A 11 0.73 -10.69 -1.81
CA ARG A 11 0.94 -11.21 -0.45
C ARG A 11 2.03 -10.48 0.36
N ASN A 12 2.74 -9.57 -0.27
CA ASN A 12 3.75 -8.71 0.34
C ASN A 12 3.87 -7.40 -0.43
N VAL A 13 4.66 -6.45 0.09
CA VAL A 13 4.81 -5.12 -0.52
C VAL A 13 5.47 -5.16 -1.90
N LYS A 14 6.46 -6.02 -2.11
CA LYS A 14 7.07 -6.21 -3.44
C LYS A 14 6.01 -6.62 -4.45
N GLU A 15 5.20 -7.63 -4.14
CA GLU A 15 4.11 -8.07 -5.02
C GLU A 15 3.08 -6.96 -5.24
N GLY A 16 2.76 -6.16 -4.21
CA GLY A 16 1.83 -5.04 -4.36
C GLY A 16 2.37 -3.93 -5.26
N ILE A 17 3.67 -3.66 -5.20
CA ILE A 17 4.34 -2.71 -6.10
C ILE A 17 4.39 -3.27 -7.53
N ASP A 18 4.75 -4.55 -7.70
CA ASP A 18 4.74 -5.20 -9.02
C ASP A 18 3.32 -5.19 -9.62
N TRP A 19 2.28 -5.37 -8.80
CA TRP A 19 0.89 -5.28 -9.22
C TRP A 19 0.53 -3.89 -9.75
N LEU A 20 0.96 -2.82 -9.07
CA LEU A 20 0.74 -1.43 -9.53
C LEU A 20 1.43 -1.15 -10.87
N ILE A 21 2.64 -1.68 -11.05
CA ILE A 21 3.40 -1.51 -12.30
C ILE A 21 2.77 -2.33 -13.43
N ALA A 22 2.27 -3.54 -13.13
CA ALA A 22 1.53 -4.35 -14.10
C ALA A 22 0.18 -3.71 -14.47
N LEU A 23 -0.52 -3.12 -13.49
CA LEU A 23 -1.75 -2.35 -13.68
C LEU A 23 -1.57 -1.20 -14.68
N ARG A 24 -0.45 -0.48 -14.61
CA ARG A 24 -0.11 0.56 -15.58
C ARG A 24 -0.16 0.04 -17.02
N GLY A 25 0.39 -1.15 -17.25
CA GLY A 25 0.50 -1.73 -18.58
C GLY A 25 1.24 -0.82 -19.57
N THR A 26 0.87 -0.92 -20.85
CA THR A 26 1.42 -0.09 -21.94
C THR A 26 0.64 1.20 -22.18
N ASP A 27 -0.60 1.29 -21.70
CA ASP A 27 -1.47 2.46 -21.80
C ASP A 27 -1.87 2.92 -20.39
N ALA A 28 -0.95 3.65 -19.76
CA ALA A 28 -1.08 4.09 -18.38
C ALA A 28 -2.31 4.99 -18.17
N GLU A 29 -2.55 5.92 -19.10
CA GLU A 29 -3.62 6.91 -18.99
C GLU A 29 -4.98 6.22 -19.00
N THR A 30 -5.24 5.36 -19.98
CA THR A 30 -6.51 4.63 -20.08
C THR A 30 -6.71 3.71 -18.87
N ASN A 31 -5.68 2.95 -18.48
CA ASN A 31 -5.79 1.99 -17.37
C ASN A 31 -6.04 2.68 -16.02
N PHE A 32 -5.33 3.78 -15.73
CA PHE A 32 -5.53 4.51 -14.48
C PHE A 32 -6.83 5.31 -14.46
N ASN A 33 -7.30 5.81 -15.61
CA ASN A 33 -8.63 6.42 -15.69
C ASN A 33 -9.73 5.39 -15.39
N ALA A 34 -9.65 4.20 -15.99
CA ALA A 34 -10.61 3.13 -15.74
C ALA A 34 -10.56 2.64 -14.28
N MET A 35 -9.37 2.50 -13.70
CA MET A 35 -9.20 2.21 -12.27
C MET A 35 -9.75 3.32 -11.37
N GLY A 36 -9.50 4.59 -11.70
CA GLY A 36 -9.99 5.75 -10.94
C GLY A 36 -11.52 5.81 -10.90
N VAL A 37 -12.17 5.52 -12.04
CA VAL A 37 -13.64 5.38 -12.11
C VAL A 37 -14.12 4.20 -11.26
N ALA A 38 -13.46 3.05 -11.33
CA ALA A 38 -13.84 1.87 -10.57
C ALA A 38 -13.70 2.09 -9.05
N LEU A 39 -12.60 2.72 -8.61
CA LEU A 39 -12.38 3.11 -7.22
C LEU A 39 -13.42 4.13 -6.76
N HIS A 40 -13.66 5.17 -7.56
CA HIS A 40 -14.64 6.20 -7.22
C HIS A 40 -16.02 5.59 -7.02
N LYS A 41 -16.46 4.72 -7.95
CA LYS A 41 -17.73 4.02 -7.87
C LYS A 41 -17.79 3.09 -6.65
N LEU A 42 -16.77 2.25 -6.46
CA LEU A 42 -16.66 1.32 -5.32
C LEU A 42 -16.77 2.06 -3.99
N LEU A 43 -16.07 3.19 -3.87
CA LEU A 43 -16.05 3.98 -2.66
C LEU A 43 -17.37 4.74 -2.49
N ALA A 44 -17.93 5.36 -3.53
CA ALA A 44 -19.17 6.15 -3.47
C ALA A 44 -20.43 5.31 -3.17
N ASP A 45 -20.56 4.16 -3.83
CA ASP A 45 -21.77 3.31 -3.82
C ASP A 45 -21.91 2.52 -2.51
N LYS A 46 -20.79 2.24 -1.85
CA LYS A 46 -20.76 1.48 -0.60
C LYS A 46 -20.71 2.49 0.56
N PRO A 47 -21.69 2.50 1.49
CA PRO A 47 -21.67 3.39 2.64
C PRO A 47 -21.01 2.74 3.87
N VAL A 48 -20.10 3.51 4.47
CA VAL A 48 -19.19 3.14 5.57
C VAL A 48 -19.94 2.41 6.68
N GLY A 49 -19.53 1.20 7.05
CA GLY A 49 -20.06 0.43 8.19
C GLY A 49 -21.18 -0.56 7.87
N THR A 50 -21.71 -0.58 6.63
CA THR A 50 -23.01 -1.20 6.35
C THR A 50 -23.00 -2.31 5.29
N MET A 51 -22.01 -2.34 4.40
CA MET A 51 -22.00 -3.28 3.28
C MET A 51 -20.87 -4.30 3.41
N LYS A 52 -21.18 -5.60 3.49
CA LYS A 52 -20.13 -6.61 3.32
C LYS A 52 -19.73 -6.62 1.85
N VAL A 53 -18.44 -6.52 1.56
CA VAL A 53 -17.87 -6.78 0.24
C VAL A 53 -17.13 -8.11 0.34
N PRO A 54 -17.77 -9.25 0.01
CA PRO A 54 -17.18 -10.57 0.25
C PRO A 54 -15.81 -10.73 -0.41
N ALA A 55 -15.63 -10.17 -1.61
CA ALA A 55 -14.33 -10.17 -2.30
C ALA A 55 -13.24 -9.42 -1.52
N LEU A 56 -13.59 -8.37 -0.77
CA LEU A 56 -12.64 -7.58 0.03
C LEU A 56 -12.18 -8.35 1.27
N GLU A 57 -13.02 -9.19 1.88
CA GLU A 57 -12.66 -9.95 3.08
C GLU A 57 -11.47 -10.89 2.85
N ASN A 58 -11.41 -11.53 1.67
CA ASN A 58 -10.28 -12.38 1.31
C ASN A 58 -8.98 -11.58 1.19
N VAL A 59 -9.01 -10.41 0.54
CA VAL A 59 -7.84 -9.53 0.39
C VAL A 59 -7.42 -8.95 1.74
N LYS A 60 -8.39 -8.54 2.57
CA LYS A 60 -8.17 -8.05 3.95
C LYS A 60 -7.43 -9.09 4.78
N GLN A 61 -7.84 -10.35 4.71
CA GLN A 61 -7.19 -11.42 5.45
C GLN A 61 -5.72 -11.59 5.03
N ILE A 62 -5.42 -11.47 3.74
CA ILE A 62 -4.04 -11.53 3.22
C ILE A 62 -3.21 -10.35 3.75
N SER A 63 -3.72 -9.13 3.62
CA SER A 63 -3.04 -7.93 4.15
C SER A 63 -2.79 -7.99 5.66
N LYS A 64 -3.77 -8.54 6.40
CA LYS A 64 -3.64 -8.76 7.84
C LYS A 64 -2.54 -9.78 8.16
N GLN A 65 -2.55 -10.93 7.50
CA GLN A 65 -1.54 -11.98 7.69
C GLN A 65 -0.13 -11.47 7.39
N PHE A 66 0.03 -10.65 6.36
CA PHE A 66 1.29 -9.97 6.08
C PHE A 66 1.73 -9.10 7.27
N MET A 67 0.86 -8.23 7.77
CA MET A 67 1.19 -7.35 8.90
C MET A 67 1.45 -8.11 10.21
N GLU A 68 0.85 -9.30 10.38
CA GLU A 68 1.05 -10.17 11.56
C GLU A 68 2.45 -10.80 11.62
N GLN A 69 3.25 -10.75 10.55
CA GLN A 69 4.66 -11.17 10.57
C GLN A 69 5.41 -10.54 11.76
N THR A 70 6.17 -11.33 12.51
CA THR A 70 6.76 -10.95 13.81
C THR A 70 7.57 -9.65 13.76
N GLN A 71 8.27 -9.41 12.65
CA GLN A 71 9.12 -8.23 12.48
C GLN A 71 8.30 -6.97 12.23
N LEU A 72 7.20 -7.07 11.47
CA LEU A 72 6.31 -5.95 11.17
C LEU A 72 5.39 -5.65 12.35
N SER A 73 4.85 -6.67 13.01
CA SER A 73 4.00 -6.51 14.20
C SER A 73 4.78 -6.04 15.45
N SER A 74 6.11 -5.98 15.38
CA SER A 74 6.94 -5.33 16.40
C SER A 74 6.72 -3.81 16.48
N TYR A 75 6.24 -3.20 15.39
CA TYR A 75 5.93 -1.77 15.34
C TYR A 75 4.55 -1.47 15.94
N GLY A 76 4.49 -0.46 16.82
CA GLY A 76 3.25 -0.09 17.52
C GLY A 76 2.11 0.30 16.58
N PHE A 77 2.41 1.06 15.51
CA PHE A 77 1.40 1.47 14.54
C PHE A 77 0.84 0.28 13.73
N VAL A 78 1.66 -0.74 13.43
CA VAL A 78 1.20 -1.96 12.73
C VAL A 78 0.26 -2.74 13.64
N ARG A 79 0.58 -2.89 14.93
CA ARG A 79 -0.34 -3.53 15.90
C ARG A 79 -1.67 -2.79 16.00
N GLU A 80 -1.63 -1.46 16.01
CA GLU A 80 -2.84 -0.63 16.01
C GLU A 80 -3.68 -0.90 14.74
N MET A 81 -3.06 -0.93 13.56
CA MET A 81 -3.72 -1.31 12.31
C MET A 81 -4.33 -2.71 12.38
N ILE A 82 -3.57 -3.73 12.80
CA ILE A 82 -4.08 -5.11 12.96
C ILE A 82 -5.27 -5.14 13.92
N SER A 83 -5.23 -4.38 15.02
CA SER A 83 -6.29 -4.37 16.01
C SER A 83 -7.64 -3.91 15.45
N ARG A 84 -7.63 -3.06 14.42
CA ARG A 84 -8.83 -2.59 13.72
C ARG A 84 -9.44 -3.64 12.80
N TYR A 85 -8.68 -4.64 12.34
CA TYR A 85 -9.26 -5.79 11.63
C TYR A 85 -10.13 -6.65 12.55
N ASN A 86 -9.76 -6.73 13.82
CA ASN A 86 -10.44 -7.58 14.82
C ASN A 86 -11.60 -6.86 15.52
N LYS A 87 -11.73 -5.54 15.36
CA LYS A 87 -12.74 -4.72 16.04
C LYS A 87 -13.60 -4.04 14.98
N ARG A 88 -14.92 -4.26 15.04
CA ARG A 88 -15.85 -3.45 14.25
C ARG A 88 -15.74 -2.00 14.73
N MET A 89 -15.18 -1.13 13.89
CA MET A 89 -15.03 0.29 14.21
C MET A 89 -16.41 0.89 14.43
N SER A 90 -16.70 1.36 15.64
CA SER A 90 -17.96 2.06 15.90
C SER A 90 -17.88 3.46 15.28
N LYS A 91 -18.95 3.90 14.61
CA LYS A 91 -19.09 5.24 13.99
C LYS A 91 -19.01 6.41 15.00
N ARG A 92 -18.59 6.17 16.26
CA ARG A 92 -18.79 7.07 17.40
C ARG A 92 -17.53 7.37 18.25
N LYS A 93 -16.34 6.82 17.95
CA LYS A 93 -15.17 6.99 18.84
C LYS A 93 -14.05 7.85 18.24
N PRO A 94 -13.75 9.05 18.78
CA PRO A 94 -12.79 10.01 18.23
C PRO A 94 -11.40 9.38 18.01
N CYS A 95 -10.81 9.64 16.84
CA CYS A 95 -9.49 9.13 16.45
C CYS A 95 -8.38 9.82 17.25
N PHE A 96 -7.99 9.22 18.38
CA PHE A 96 -6.93 9.78 19.23
C PHE A 96 -5.49 9.58 18.69
N LEU A 97 -5.28 8.76 17.65
CA LEU A 97 -3.93 8.26 17.32
C LEU A 97 -3.31 8.80 16.01
N TYR A 98 -4.02 9.62 15.23
CA TYR A 98 -3.44 10.26 14.03
C TYR A 98 -2.62 11.53 14.37
N LYS A 99 -2.80 12.09 15.57
CA LYS A 99 -2.14 13.34 16.02
C LYS A 99 -0.61 13.28 16.10
N SER A 100 0.03 12.10 16.17
CA SER A 100 1.44 12.05 16.61
C SER A 100 2.51 11.82 15.54
N PHE A 101 2.18 11.58 14.26
CA PHE A 101 3.22 11.19 13.30
C PHE A 101 3.47 12.16 12.13
N ILE A 102 2.51 12.95 11.63
CA ILE A 102 2.76 13.76 10.42
C ILE A 102 2.19 15.20 10.42
N ARG A 103 1.13 15.57 11.17
CA ARG A 103 0.65 16.98 11.20
C ARG A 103 -0.06 17.37 12.49
N GLY A 104 0.25 18.58 12.98
CA GLY A 104 -0.48 19.26 14.05
C GLY A 104 -1.87 19.74 13.61
N ASP A 105 -2.77 19.75 14.59
CA ASP A 105 -4.10 20.35 14.63
C ASP A 105 -4.90 20.46 13.32
N GLN A 106 -5.63 19.40 12.99
CA GLN A 106 -7.04 19.52 12.56
C GLN A 106 -7.86 18.38 13.20
N ASP A 107 -8.87 18.75 13.98
CA ASP A 107 -9.68 17.88 14.85
C ASP A 107 -10.86 17.20 14.13
N GLU A 108 -10.82 17.05 12.79
CA GLU A 108 -11.93 16.42 12.06
C GLU A 108 -11.63 14.95 11.75
N CYS A 109 -12.10 14.08 12.65
CA CYS A 109 -12.19 12.66 12.42
C CYS A 109 -13.28 12.39 11.37
N HIS A 110 -12.94 12.45 10.08
CA HIS A 110 -13.90 12.18 9.00
C HIS A 110 -14.32 10.70 9.00
N TYR A 111 -15.39 10.34 9.71
CA TYR A 111 -16.17 9.11 9.47
C TYR A 111 -16.97 9.17 8.16
N MET A 112 -16.69 10.17 7.33
CA MET A 112 -17.29 10.33 6.03
C MET A 112 -16.49 9.50 5.05
N ASN A 113 -17.20 8.79 4.18
CA ASN A 113 -16.65 8.19 2.98
C ASN A 113 -15.70 9.21 2.31
N VAL A 114 -14.44 8.82 2.06
CA VAL A 114 -13.39 9.71 1.50
C VAL A 114 -13.90 10.48 0.29
N VAL A 115 -14.72 9.83 -0.55
CA VAL A 115 -15.39 10.45 -1.71
C VAL A 115 -16.32 11.59 -1.31
N LYS A 116 -17.17 11.37 -0.30
CA LYS A 116 -18.16 12.36 0.16
C LYS A 116 -17.55 13.45 1.05
N ALA A 117 -16.50 13.12 1.81
CA ALA A 117 -15.84 14.03 2.72
C ALA A 117 -15.01 15.09 1.98
N HIS A 118 -14.33 14.67 0.91
CA HIS A 118 -13.34 15.49 0.21
C HIS A 118 -13.72 15.77 -1.25
N ASN A 119 -14.96 15.45 -1.65
CA ASN A 119 -15.44 15.59 -3.03
C ASN A 119 -14.46 14.98 -4.05
N VAL A 120 -13.91 13.81 -3.71
CA VAL A 120 -12.88 13.15 -4.53
C VAL A 120 -13.53 12.68 -5.81
N THR A 121 -13.05 13.16 -6.96
CA THR A 121 -13.55 12.75 -8.27
C THR A 121 -12.78 11.55 -8.81
N ALA A 122 -13.30 10.89 -9.84
CA ALA A 122 -12.61 9.80 -10.52
C ALA A 122 -11.29 10.26 -11.15
N GLU A 123 -11.22 11.49 -11.66
CA GLU A 123 -10.01 12.10 -12.22
C GLU A 123 -8.94 12.28 -11.14
N LEU A 124 -9.33 12.73 -9.94
CA LEU A 124 -8.41 12.87 -8.82
C LEU A 124 -7.86 11.49 -8.40
N MET A 125 -8.70 10.44 -8.38
CA MET A 125 -8.23 9.08 -8.09
C MET A 125 -7.28 8.56 -9.16
N SER A 126 -7.55 8.81 -10.44
CA SER A 126 -6.65 8.44 -11.54
C SER A 126 -5.28 9.12 -11.40
N ALA A 127 -5.26 10.43 -11.11
CA ALA A 127 -4.03 11.18 -10.87
C ALA A 127 -3.26 10.64 -9.64
N GLN A 128 -3.97 10.25 -8.58
CA GLN A 128 -3.38 9.61 -7.41
C GLN A 128 -2.76 8.25 -7.74
N MET A 129 -3.44 7.40 -8.51
CA MET A 129 -2.90 6.10 -8.95
C MET A 129 -1.65 6.26 -9.81
N THR A 130 -1.66 7.25 -10.71
CA THR A 130 -0.49 7.63 -11.51
C THR A 130 0.68 8.03 -10.62
N GLY A 131 0.45 8.88 -9.63
CA GLY A 131 1.47 9.34 -8.68
C GLY A 131 2.05 8.21 -7.82
N ILE A 132 1.18 7.36 -7.27
CA ILE A 132 1.58 6.19 -6.45
C ILE A 132 2.46 5.26 -7.29
N THR A 133 1.99 4.88 -8.49
CA THR A 133 2.72 3.95 -9.35
C THR A 133 4.07 4.53 -9.78
N SER A 134 4.11 5.80 -10.21
CA SER A 134 5.36 6.46 -10.61
C SER A 134 6.40 6.50 -9.48
N SER A 135 5.96 6.72 -8.23
CA SER A 135 6.88 6.66 -7.09
C SER A 135 7.32 5.25 -6.75
N CYS A 136 6.46 4.24 -6.94
CA CYS A 136 6.86 2.84 -6.78
C CYS A 136 7.91 2.43 -7.82
N GLU A 137 7.77 2.89 -9.07
CA GLU A 137 8.75 2.63 -10.12
C GLU A 137 10.10 3.26 -9.84
N ARG A 138 10.11 4.53 -9.41
CA ARG A 138 11.35 5.21 -9.00
C ARG A 138 12.00 4.49 -7.83
N PHE A 139 11.23 4.15 -6.80
CA PHE A 139 11.70 3.36 -5.67
C PHE A 139 12.36 2.06 -6.13
N LEU A 140 11.69 1.26 -6.97
CA LEU A 140 12.27 0.04 -7.53
C LEU A 140 13.54 0.31 -8.33
N GLY A 141 13.56 1.39 -9.13
CA GLY A 141 14.73 1.80 -9.90
C GLY A 141 15.99 2.02 -9.05
N HIS A 142 15.82 2.44 -7.79
CA HIS A 142 16.92 2.66 -6.85
C HIS A 142 17.35 1.41 -6.07
N ILE A 143 16.48 0.41 -5.91
CA ILE A 143 16.78 -0.74 -5.03
C ILE A 143 16.99 -2.06 -5.78
N ARG A 144 16.49 -2.17 -7.01
CA ARG A 144 16.51 -3.42 -7.78
C ARG A 144 17.84 -3.62 -8.48
N ASN A 145 18.23 -4.87 -8.64
CA ASN A 145 19.27 -5.28 -9.58
C ASN A 145 18.64 -5.53 -10.96
N PRO A 146 18.90 -4.69 -11.98
CA PRO A 146 18.18 -4.77 -13.27
C PRO A 146 18.28 -6.13 -13.97
N GLY A 147 19.39 -6.86 -13.80
CA GLY A 147 19.60 -8.16 -14.44
C GLY A 147 19.11 -9.37 -13.64
N LYS A 148 18.62 -9.14 -12.42
CA LYS A 148 18.23 -10.21 -11.48
C LYS A 148 16.82 -10.06 -10.92
N TYR A 149 16.26 -8.85 -10.95
CA TYR A 149 14.93 -8.58 -10.47
C TYR A 149 13.88 -9.32 -11.29
N LYS A 150 12.97 -10.01 -10.59
CA LYS A 150 11.85 -10.72 -11.21
C LYS A 150 10.55 -10.13 -10.70
N SER A 151 9.77 -9.53 -11.61
CA SER A 151 8.40 -9.11 -11.31
C SER A 151 7.58 -10.31 -10.83
N ALA A 152 6.75 -10.09 -9.81
CA ALA A 152 5.77 -11.08 -9.37
C ALA A 152 4.66 -11.30 -10.41
N TYR A 153 4.39 -10.32 -11.27
CA TYR A 153 3.36 -10.36 -12.30
C TYR A 153 3.99 -10.53 -13.68
N SER A 154 3.40 -11.42 -14.47
CA SER A 154 3.85 -11.69 -15.83
C SER A 154 3.38 -10.59 -16.79
N PRO A 155 3.99 -10.47 -17.98
CA PRO A 155 3.53 -9.53 -19.00
C PRO A 155 2.06 -9.72 -19.43
N GLU A 156 1.49 -10.90 -19.20
CA GLU A 156 0.08 -11.20 -19.49
C GLU A 156 -0.90 -10.60 -18.47
N ALA A 157 -0.43 -10.27 -17.25
CA ALA A 157 -1.24 -9.69 -16.17
C ALA A 157 -1.51 -8.20 -16.44
N THR A 158 -2.34 -7.92 -17.44
CA THR A 158 -2.68 -6.56 -17.88
C THR A 158 -4.08 -6.16 -17.42
N TRP A 159 -4.35 -4.84 -17.39
CA TRP A 159 -5.70 -4.34 -17.16
C TRP A 159 -6.73 -4.98 -18.11
N GLN A 160 -6.41 -5.03 -19.41
CA GLN A 160 -7.32 -5.55 -20.43
C GLN A 160 -7.65 -7.04 -20.21
N ALA A 161 -6.65 -7.84 -19.82
CA ALA A 161 -6.83 -9.27 -19.59
C ALA A 161 -7.52 -9.60 -18.26
N SER A 162 -7.35 -8.76 -17.24
CA SER A 162 -7.74 -9.09 -15.87
C SER A 162 -8.90 -8.24 -15.32
N CYS A 163 -8.92 -6.95 -15.62
CA CYS A 163 -9.79 -5.97 -14.95
C CYS A 163 -10.87 -5.40 -15.87
N ALA A 164 -10.70 -5.41 -17.20
CA ALA A 164 -11.66 -4.74 -18.09
C ALA A 164 -13.09 -5.31 -18.01
N GLN A 165 -13.25 -6.61 -17.74
CA GLN A 165 -14.57 -7.25 -17.57
C GLN A 165 -15.18 -7.00 -16.18
N ASP A 166 -14.34 -6.88 -15.15
CA ASP A 166 -14.75 -6.57 -13.78
C ASP A 166 -13.79 -5.55 -13.14
N PRO A 167 -13.96 -4.24 -13.46
CA PRO A 167 -13.09 -3.21 -12.91
C PRO A 167 -13.22 -3.08 -11.38
N GLU A 168 -14.39 -3.40 -10.83
CA GLU A 168 -14.64 -3.37 -9.39
C GLU A 168 -13.79 -4.43 -8.66
N GLY A 169 -13.63 -5.61 -9.24
CA GLY A 169 -12.75 -6.66 -8.70
C GLY A 169 -11.31 -6.18 -8.47
N CYS A 170 -10.73 -5.48 -9.45
CA CYS A 170 -9.38 -4.92 -9.31
C CYS A 170 -9.33 -3.73 -8.33
N ALA A 171 -10.38 -2.90 -8.28
CA ALA A 171 -10.50 -1.85 -7.27
C ALA A 171 -10.56 -2.41 -5.84
N VAL A 172 -11.29 -3.51 -5.64
CA VAL A 172 -11.34 -4.25 -4.37
C VAL A 172 -9.97 -4.78 -3.96
N ILE A 173 -9.20 -5.31 -4.92
CA ILE A 173 -7.82 -5.76 -4.65
C ILE A 173 -6.96 -4.59 -4.19
N PHE A 174 -6.96 -3.47 -4.92
CA PHE A 174 -6.17 -2.29 -4.55
C PHE A 174 -6.51 -1.79 -3.13
N VAL A 175 -7.79 -1.58 -2.84
CA VAL A 175 -8.25 -1.12 -1.52
C VAL A 175 -7.91 -2.12 -0.42
N GLY A 176 -8.00 -3.42 -0.72
CA GLY A 176 -7.65 -4.47 0.23
C GLY A 176 -6.15 -4.60 0.51
N ILE A 177 -5.27 -4.31 -0.46
CA ILE A 177 -3.80 -4.36 -0.28
C ILE A 177 -3.19 -3.05 0.20
N ALA A 178 -3.91 -1.93 0.08
CA ALA A 178 -3.48 -0.61 0.57
C ALA A 178 -2.92 -0.62 2.02
N PRO A 179 -3.44 -1.41 2.98
CA PRO A 179 -2.94 -1.41 4.36
C PRO A 179 -1.58 -2.08 4.47
N MET A 180 -1.38 -3.17 3.71
CA MET A 180 -0.10 -3.85 3.58
C MET A 180 0.93 -2.92 2.93
N LEU A 181 0.57 -2.24 1.85
CA LEU A 181 1.42 -1.25 1.19
C LEU A 181 1.83 -0.13 2.14
N TYR A 182 0.85 0.52 2.77
CA TYR A 182 1.09 1.59 3.74
C TYR A 182 1.99 1.12 4.88
N ALA A 183 1.63 0.02 5.55
CA ALA A 183 2.36 -0.47 6.70
C ALA A 183 3.80 -0.84 6.35
N GLY A 184 4.00 -1.57 5.26
CA GLY A 184 5.33 -2.00 4.86
C GLY A 184 6.22 -0.85 4.39
N ILE A 185 5.68 0.16 3.68
CA ILE A 185 6.45 1.35 3.30
C ILE A 185 6.86 2.15 4.55
N ILE A 186 5.96 2.33 5.53
CA ILE A 186 6.31 3.01 6.79
C ILE A 186 7.36 2.22 7.58
N CYS A 187 7.23 0.89 7.67
CA CYS A 187 8.24 0.03 8.29
C CYS A 187 9.61 0.20 7.61
N LEU A 188 9.62 0.26 6.27
CA LEU A 188 10.85 0.48 5.50
C LEU A 188 11.46 1.85 5.78
N TRP A 189 10.63 2.89 5.83
CA TRP A 189 11.07 4.24 6.18
C TRP A 189 11.73 4.27 7.56
N LEU A 190 11.09 3.69 8.56
CA LEU A 190 11.61 3.61 9.93
C LEU A 190 12.89 2.78 10.02
N ALA A 191 13.01 1.70 9.25
CA ALA A 191 14.23 0.89 9.18
C ALA A 191 15.38 1.63 8.46
N SER A 192 15.06 2.49 7.49
CA SER A 192 16.04 3.32 6.78
C SER A 192 16.50 4.54 7.60
N ALA A 193 15.69 5.01 8.54
CA ALA A 193 15.96 6.17 9.40
C ALA A 193 15.44 5.94 10.84
N PRO A 194 16.12 5.11 11.65
CA PRO A 194 15.78 4.94 13.04
C PRO A 194 15.96 6.27 13.78
N PRO A 195 15.13 6.54 14.80
CA PRO A 195 15.28 7.73 15.63
C PRO A 195 16.71 7.81 16.20
N LEU A 196 17.27 9.02 16.24
CA LEU A 196 18.62 9.34 16.76
C LEU A 196 18.91 8.78 18.18
N LEU A 197 17.88 8.33 18.91
CA LEU A 197 17.95 7.83 20.28
C LEU A 197 18.25 6.32 20.40
N ARG A 198 18.29 5.52 19.32
CA ARG A 198 18.74 4.12 19.40
C ARG A 198 20.21 4.00 18.96
N TRP A 199 21.10 4.07 19.95
CA TRP A 199 22.52 3.77 19.82
C TRP A 199 22.76 2.28 19.56
N SER A 200 22.97 1.89 18.29
CA SER A 200 23.96 0.85 17.95
C SER A 200 24.20 0.82 16.44
N GLU A 201 25.32 1.39 16.01
CA GLU A 201 25.73 1.48 14.59
C GLU A 201 25.98 0.10 13.93
N THR A 202 26.04 -0.99 14.70
CA THR A 202 26.35 -2.35 14.19
C THR A 202 25.14 -3.25 13.91
N THR A 203 23.93 -2.88 14.34
CA THR A 203 22.70 -3.69 14.15
C THR A 203 21.72 -3.15 13.09
N ASP A 204 21.95 -1.92 12.60
CA ASP A 204 20.98 -1.17 11.80
C ASP A 204 20.79 -1.70 10.37
N ASN A 205 21.85 -2.13 9.70
CA ASN A 205 21.73 -2.73 8.36
C ASN A 205 21.11 -4.14 8.42
N THR A 206 21.31 -4.86 9.52
CA THR A 206 20.68 -6.17 9.75
C THR A 206 19.17 -6.01 9.86
N HIS A 207 18.70 -5.02 10.63
CA HIS A 207 17.28 -4.72 10.75
C HIS A 207 16.65 -4.31 9.41
N LEU A 208 17.30 -3.43 8.63
CA LEU A 208 16.84 -3.08 7.29
C LEU A 208 16.72 -4.31 6.38
N ARG A 209 17.71 -5.20 6.38
CA ARG A 209 17.69 -6.43 5.57
C ARG A 209 16.56 -7.37 5.98
N ILE A 210 16.29 -7.49 7.28
CA ILE A 210 15.16 -8.25 7.80
C ILE A 210 13.84 -7.66 7.28
N VAL A 211 13.64 -6.35 7.43
CA VAL A 211 12.42 -5.68 6.94
C VAL A 211 12.27 -5.86 5.43
N MET A 212 13.32 -5.58 4.63
CA MET A 212 13.30 -5.78 3.17
C MET A 212 12.86 -7.21 2.80
N LYS A 213 13.40 -8.22 3.49
CA LYS A 213 13.03 -9.63 3.25
C LYS A 213 11.54 -9.89 3.53
N GLU A 214 11.01 -9.39 4.64
CA GLU A 214 9.57 -9.52 4.97
C GLU A 214 8.68 -8.80 3.93
N LEU A 215 9.16 -7.67 3.39
CA LEU A 215 8.49 -6.95 2.30
C LEU A 215 8.54 -7.71 0.95
N GLY A 216 9.24 -8.83 0.87
CA GLY A 216 9.38 -9.66 -0.34
C GLY A 216 10.64 -9.39 -1.15
N TYR A 217 11.50 -8.48 -0.71
CA TYR A 217 12.74 -8.12 -1.41
C TYR A 217 13.91 -9.00 -0.95
N VAL A 218 14.42 -9.83 -1.87
CA VAL A 218 15.47 -10.82 -1.58
C VAL A 218 16.70 -10.63 -2.47
N VAL A 219 17.88 -11.03 -1.98
CA VAL A 219 19.09 -11.14 -2.80
C VAL A 219 18.97 -12.37 -3.70
N PRO A 220 19.32 -12.32 -5.00
CA PRO A 220 20.05 -11.26 -5.70
C PRO A 220 19.17 -10.24 -6.44
N GLU A 221 17.86 -10.18 -6.18
CA GLU A 221 16.93 -9.27 -6.88
C GLU A 221 17.13 -7.79 -6.49
N CYS A 222 17.69 -7.54 -5.31
CA CYS A 222 18.13 -6.22 -4.87
C CYS A 222 19.60 -5.94 -5.23
N LEU A 223 19.98 -4.67 -5.25
CA LEU A 223 21.37 -4.26 -5.40
C LEU A 223 22.26 -4.87 -4.32
N ASP A 224 23.42 -5.37 -4.73
CA ASP A 224 24.44 -5.84 -3.80
C ASP A 224 24.92 -4.66 -2.94
N GLY A 225 25.02 -4.89 -1.63
CA GLY A 225 25.44 -3.85 -0.70
C GLY A 225 24.42 -2.75 -0.46
N LEU A 226 23.11 -2.99 -0.72
CA LEU A 226 22.04 -2.05 -0.38
C LEU A 226 22.21 -1.52 1.06
N THR A 227 22.23 -0.20 1.20
CA THR A 227 22.44 0.49 2.49
C THR A 227 21.19 1.26 2.87
N ARG A 228 21.12 1.70 4.13
CA ARG A 228 20.07 2.59 4.61
C ARG A 228 19.97 3.89 3.81
N LEU A 229 21.09 4.44 3.35
CA LEU A 229 21.10 5.65 2.51
C LEU A 229 20.43 5.40 1.16
N HIS A 230 20.77 4.30 0.47
CA HIS A 230 20.13 3.93 -0.79
C HIS A 230 18.61 3.80 -0.65
N VAL A 231 18.14 3.10 0.40
CA VAL A 231 16.70 2.95 0.65
C VAL A 231 16.03 4.27 1.00
N ARG A 232 16.69 5.12 1.80
CA ARG A 232 16.16 6.43 2.17
C ARG A 232 16.06 7.35 0.96
N GLU A 233 17.04 7.33 0.07
CA GLU A 233 16.99 8.05 -1.21
C GLU A 233 15.86 7.53 -2.08
N ALA A 234 15.71 6.21 -2.19
CA ALA A 234 14.60 5.58 -2.92
C ALA A 234 13.21 5.99 -2.40
N LEU A 235 13.10 6.20 -1.08
CA LEU A 235 11.86 6.60 -0.42
C LEU A 235 11.63 8.12 -0.42
N ARG A 236 12.65 8.94 -0.71
CA ARG A 236 12.53 10.42 -0.69
C ARG A 236 11.43 10.92 -1.62
N ASP A 237 11.28 10.24 -2.76
CA ASP A 237 10.29 10.53 -3.79
C ASP A 237 8.91 9.93 -3.50
N MET A 238 8.84 9.00 -2.55
CA MET A 238 7.60 8.44 -2.02
C MET A 238 7.06 9.40 -0.94
N HIS A 239 6.71 10.60 -1.39
CA HIS A 239 6.35 11.76 -0.57
C HIS A 239 5.20 11.45 0.42
N HIS A 240 5.17 12.13 1.58
CA HIS A 240 4.14 11.96 2.63
C HIS A 240 2.70 11.99 2.07
N ARG A 241 2.43 12.88 1.10
CA ARG A 241 1.12 12.96 0.43
C ARG A 241 0.67 11.65 -0.24
N LEU A 242 1.59 10.84 -0.78
CA LEU A 242 1.24 9.54 -1.37
C LEU A 242 0.91 8.52 -0.30
N LEU A 243 1.61 8.57 0.83
CA LEU A 243 1.28 7.75 2.00
C LEU A 243 -0.06 8.15 2.60
N ASP A 244 -0.40 9.44 2.60
CA ASP A 244 -1.72 9.93 3.01
C ASP A 244 -2.81 9.35 2.10
N VAL A 245 -2.60 9.33 0.78
CA VAL A 245 -3.56 8.74 -0.16
C VAL A 245 -3.71 7.23 0.05
N VAL A 246 -2.61 6.49 0.14
CA VAL A 246 -2.69 5.04 0.41
C VAL A 246 -3.33 4.77 1.77
N TYR A 247 -3.10 5.65 2.75
CA TYR A 247 -3.76 5.60 4.06
C TYR A 247 -5.26 5.88 3.97
N ASP A 248 -5.69 6.87 3.21
CA ASP A 248 -7.11 7.20 3.01
C ASP A 248 -7.84 6.06 2.30
N MET A 249 -7.19 5.46 1.29
CA MET A 249 -7.69 4.27 0.59
C MET A 249 -7.72 3.05 1.53
N ALA A 250 -6.73 2.91 2.40
CA ALA A 250 -6.76 1.96 3.50
C ALA A 250 -7.86 2.32 4.50
N GLY A 251 -8.24 3.57 4.73
CA GLY A 251 -9.34 3.92 5.63
C GLY A 251 -10.63 3.15 5.34
N PHE A 252 -10.89 2.82 4.06
CA PHE A 252 -12.06 2.05 3.64
C PHE A 252 -12.19 0.70 4.36
N TRP A 253 -11.16 -0.15 4.43
CA TRP A 253 -11.31 -1.49 5.03
C TRP A 253 -11.66 -1.48 6.52
N ALA A 254 -11.32 -0.41 7.24
CA ALA A 254 -11.62 -0.30 8.67
C ALA A 254 -13.13 -0.16 8.93
N PHE A 255 -13.90 0.13 7.89
CA PHE A 255 -15.33 0.40 7.97
C PHE A 255 -16.21 -0.63 7.26
N TYR A 256 -15.69 -1.63 6.55
CA TYR A 256 -16.50 -2.68 5.90
C TYR A 256 -16.01 -4.05 6.30
#